data_AF-A0A812HXJ4-F1
#
_entry.id   AF-A0A812HXJ4-F1
#
_cell.length_a   1.000
_cell.length_b   1.000
_cell.length_c   1.000
_cell.angle_alpha   90.00
_cell.angle_beta   90.00
_cell.angle_gamma   90.00
#
_symmetry.space_group_name_H-M   'P 1'
#
loop_
_entity.id
_entity.type
_entity.pdbx_description
1 polymer ?
#
loop_
_entity_poly.entity_id
_entity_poly.type
_entity_poly.pdbx_seq_one_letter_code
_entity_poly.pdbx_strand_id
1 'polypeptide(L)'
;MPQGDCPICLDEFTATSDDSAEGAFRCAQCEALFHVGCARKFAVTAAENGSIPIRCPLPTCDGLWEDLSSCLDETAAVKIAAAQRLQQELRSRTSSESQLSSQEAQELKRLGIRQCPRCHVLIQKQADGLLTGCDKMTCRCGSMFCFSCGLEARPGGVARCRCVGAHHGYIPHSAVLDNYNSWAGPAAVDMDLVKRPRGAPSKGAVQRLRRELEVMTKDPPPFIRVSCPDSAISKWHFVIEGVSIRATIGAVSHSQRQIPGRHLALPNAAGLPSRGLAAAVDYR
;
A
#
# COMPACT_ATOMS: atom_id res chain seq x y z
N MET A 1 14.36 -24.33 29.04
CA MET A 1 13.90 -23.26 28.14
C MET A 1 15.14 -22.53 27.65
N PRO A 2 15.27 -22.24 26.35
CA PRO A 2 16.50 -21.64 25.84
C PRO A 2 16.75 -20.33 26.59
N GLN A 3 18.01 -20.15 27.02
CA GLN A 3 18.53 -18.88 27.49
C GLN A 3 18.29 -17.91 26.33
N GLY A 4 17.24 -17.10 26.43
CA GLY A 4 16.65 -16.43 25.28
C GLY A 4 17.25 -15.06 25.14
N ASP A 5 17.92 -14.79 24.03
CA ASP A 5 18.39 -13.46 23.68
C ASP A 5 17.21 -12.48 23.63
N CYS A 6 17.45 -11.21 23.98
CA CYS A 6 16.44 -10.18 23.81
C CYS A 6 16.14 -10.00 22.31
N PRO A 7 14.89 -10.18 21.82
CA PRO A 7 14.58 -10.11 20.39
C PRO A 7 14.78 -8.72 19.74
N ILE A 8 15.04 -7.68 20.54
CA ILE A 8 15.22 -6.31 20.06
C ILE A 8 16.71 -6.01 19.81
N CYS A 9 17.58 -6.27 20.78
CA CYS A 9 19.02 -6.01 20.65
C CYS A 9 19.85 -7.24 20.28
N LEU A 10 19.26 -8.44 20.42
CA LEU A 10 19.90 -9.75 20.20
C LEU A 10 21.03 -10.08 21.20
N ASP A 11 21.06 -9.38 22.35
CA ASP A 11 22.00 -9.67 23.42
C ASP A 11 21.41 -10.65 24.45
N GLU A 12 22.29 -11.45 25.07
CA GLU A 12 21.98 -12.37 26.16
C GLU A 12 21.63 -11.64 27.46
N PHE A 13 20.74 -12.21 28.27
CA PHE A 13 20.48 -11.74 29.63
C PHE A 13 21.62 -12.18 30.56
N THR A 14 22.68 -11.38 30.68
CA THR A 14 23.78 -11.68 31.59
C THR A 14 23.34 -11.50 33.04
N ALA A 15 23.47 -12.54 33.86
CA ALA A 15 23.05 -12.55 35.25
C ALA A 15 23.96 -11.74 36.21
N THR A 16 24.99 -11.03 35.73
CA THR A 16 26.15 -10.66 36.55
C THR A 16 26.78 -9.30 36.26
N SER A 17 25.99 -8.23 36.15
CA SER A 17 26.56 -6.88 36.27
C SER A 17 25.76 -6.04 37.26
N ASP A 18 26.35 -5.89 38.45
CA ASP A 18 25.84 -5.20 39.63
C ASP A 18 25.52 -3.70 39.45
N ASP A 19 25.61 -3.15 38.24
CA ASP A 19 25.44 -1.71 37.97
C ASP A 19 24.29 -1.36 37.00
N SER A 20 23.46 -2.31 36.61
CA SER A 20 22.22 -1.99 35.87
C SER A 20 21.12 -2.97 36.22
N ALA A 21 20.30 -2.60 37.19
CA ALA A 21 19.06 -3.27 37.59
C ALA A 21 17.98 -3.21 36.48
N GLU A 22 18.35 -3.42 35.21
CA GLU A 22 17.39 -3.56 34.13
C GLU A 22 16.88 -4.99 34.15
N GLY A 23 15.78 -5.20 34.89
CA GLY A 23 15.06 -6.47 34.88
C GLY A 23 14.61 -6.88 33.46
N ALA A 24 13.97 -8.05 33.37
CA ALA A 24 13.38 -8.51 32.13
C ALA A 24 11.88 -8.14 32.08
N PHE A 25 11.45 -7.56 30.98
CA PHE A 25 10.03 -7.42 30.63
C PHE A 25 9.56 -8.66 29.88
N ARG A 26 8.41 -9.22 30.25
CA ARG A 26 7.85 -10.43 29.62
C ARG A 26 6.57 -10.09 28.87
N CYS A 27 6.49 -10.46 27.59
CA CYS A 27 5.22 -10.39 26.87
C CYS A 27 4.24 -11.42 27.41
N ALA A 28 3.03 -11.00 27.80
CA ALA A 28 2.01 -11.89 28.35
C ALA A 28 1.51 -12.96 27.37
N GLN A 29 1.63 -12.74 26.05
CA GLN A 29 1.08 -13.66 25.04
C GLN A 29 2.10 -14.69 24.52
N CYS A 30 3.31 -14.27 24.16
CA CYS A 30 4.35 -15.20 23.64
C CYS A 30 5.41 -15.57 24.67
N GLU A 31 5.31 -15.04 25.89
CA GLU A 31 6.26 -15.24 27.00
C GLU A 31 7.70 -14.82 26.73
N ALA A 32 7.98 -14.20 25.58
CA ALA A 32 9.30 -13.70 25.23
C ALA A 32 9.78 -12.63 26.22
N LEU A 33 11.08 -12.68 26.51
CA LEU A 33 11.77 -11.78 27.42
C LEU A 33 12.46 -10.64 26.65
N PHE A 34 12.40 -9.44 27.20
CA PHE A 34 13.03 -8.25 26.66
C PHE A 34 13.81 -7.56 27.78
N HIS A 35 14.97 -6.98 27.48
CA HIS A 35 15.59 -6.02 28.40
C HIS A 35 14.61 -4.88 28.67
N VAL A 36 14.46 -4.45 29.93
CA VAL A 36 13.58 -3.32 30.29
C VAL A 36 13.92 -2.08 29.48
N GLY A 37 15.20 -1.75 29.27
CA GLY A 37 15.61 -0.64 28.42
C GLY A 37 15.19 -0.78 26.96
N CYS A 38 15.29 -1.98 26.38
CA CYS A 38 14.82 -2.26 25.01
C CYS A 38 13.30 -2.15 24.89
N ALA A 39 12.54 -2.73 25.81
CA ALA A 39 11.09 -2.64 25.84
C ALA A 39 10.62 -1.19 25.98
N ARG A 40 11.25 -0.40 26.86
CA ARG A 40 10.97 1.03 27.04
C ARG A 40 11.20 1.83 25.76
N LYS A 41 12.40 1.70 25.16
CA LYS A 41 12.74 2.41 23.91
C LYS A 41 11.75 2.07 22.80
N PHE A 42 11.44 0.79 22.62
CA PHE A 42 10.46 0.33 21.64
C PHE A 42 9.07 0.93 21.90
N ALA A 43 8.58 0.87 23.15
CA ALA A 43 7.27 1.40 23.54
C ALA A 43 7.14 2.91 23.25
N VAL A 44 8.18 3.68 23.56
CA VAL A 44 8.22 5.13 23.28
C VAL A 44 8.21 5.40 21.78
N THR A 45 9.08 4.73 21.01
CA THR A 45 9.11 4.90 19.55
C THR A 45 7.79 4.47 18.89
N ALA A 46 7.17 3.39 19.36
CA ALA A 46 5.86 2.95 18.88
C ALA A 46 4.79 4.01 19.14
N ALA A 47 4.77 4.61 20.34
CA ALA A 47 3.84 5.69 20.68
C ALA A 47 4.08 6.96 19.84
N GLU A 48 5.34 7.38 19.65
CA GLU A 48 5.72 8.52 18.81
C GLU A 48 5.29 8.32 17.34
N ASN A 49 5.32 7.08 16.85
CA ASN A 49 4.84 6.70 15.51
C ASN A 49 3.31 6.52 15.42
N GLY A 50 2.57 6.77 16.51
CA GLY A 50 1.11 6.61 16.58
C GLY A 50 0.63 5.16 16.60
N SER A 51 1.51 4.20 16.90
CA SER A 51 1.20 2.76 17.01
C SER A 51 0.65 2.44 18.41
N ILE A 52 -0.59 2.89 18.66
CA ILE A 52 -1.30 2.64 19.91
C ILE A 52 -2.59 1.85 19.61
N PRO A 53 -2.85 0.74 20.35
CA PRO A 53 -2.09 0.22 21.49
C PRO A 53 -0.75 -0.42 21.08
N ILE A 54 0.22 -0.39 21.99
CA ILE A 54 1.56 -0.95 21.79
C ILE A 54 1.48 -2.49 21.78
N ARG A 55 2.10 -3.11 20.77
CA ARG A 55 2.12 -4.56 20.56
C ARG A 55 3.51 -5.14 20.74
N CYS A 56 3.59 -6.44 20.95
CA CYS A 56 4.84 -7.18 20.95
C CYS A 56 5.60 -6.96 19.64
N PRO A 57 6.92 -6.66 19.68
CA PRO A 57 7.73 -6.46 18.47
C PRO A 57 8.01 -7.76 17.72
N LEU A 58 7.75 -8.94 18.31
CA LEU A 58 7.96 -10.22 17.63
C LEU A 58 6.91 -10.39 16.51
N PRO A 59 7.33 -10.60 15.24
CA PRO A 59 6.40 -10.70 14.11
C PRO A 59 5.39 -11.85 14.20
N THR A 60 5.70 -12.87 15.00
CA THR A 60 4.85 -14.03 15.23
C THR A 60 3.88 -13.85 16.41
N CYS A 61 3.89 -12.69 17.08
CA CYS A 61 3.08 -12.40 18.25
C CYS A 61 2.22 -11.15 18.03
N ASP A 62 0.90 -11.31 18.12
CA ASP A 62 -0.05 -10.19 18.07
C ASP A 62 -0.38 -9.61 19.46
N GLY A 63 0.38 -9.99 20.49
CA GLY A 63 0.11 -9.64 21.89
C GLY A 63 0.18 -8.16 22.17
N LEU A 64 -0.79 -7.68 22.95
CA LEU A 64 -0.83 -6.32 23.47
C LEU A 64 0.07 -6.22 24.70
N TRP A 65 0.80 -5.11 24.81
CA TRP A 65 1.54 -4.76 26.02
C TRP A 65 0.66 -3.86 26.88
N GLU A 66 -0.22 -4.47 27.67
CA GLU A 66 -1.23 -3.77 28.48
C GLU A 66 -0.63 -3.08 29.72
N ASP A 67 0.30 -3.75 30.40
CA ASP A 67 1.00 -3.22 31.56
C ASP A 67 2.48 -3.03 31.28
N LEU A 68 2.86 -1.78 31.04
CA LEU A 68 4.24 -1.35 30.84
C LEU A 68 4.81 -0.66 32.09
N SER A 69 4.06 -0.64 33.20
CA SER A 69 4.47 0.10 34.42
C SER A 69 5.81 -0.37 34.97
N SER A 70 6.12 -1.66 34.82
CA SER A 70 7.39 -2.27 35.27
C SER A 70 8.61 -1.87 34.45
N CYS A 71 8.42 -1.40 33.20
CA CYS A 71 9.54 -1.06 32.31
C CYS A 71 9.68 0.44 32.02
N LEU A 72 8.64 1.24 32.24
CA LEU A 72 8.65 2.68 31.91
C LEU A 72 9.19 3.51 33.08
N ASP A 73 10.06 4.47 32.75
CA ASP A 73 10.31 5.60 33.66
C ASP A 73 9.22 6.68 33.49
N GLU A 74 9.23 7.69 34.38
CA GLU A 74 8.25 8.77 34.39
C GLU A 74 8.18 9.50 33.03
N THR A 75 9.33 9.73 32.39
CA THR A 75 9.39 10.43 31.10
C THR A 75 8.72 9.61 29.99
N ALA A 76 9.02 8.31 29.92
CA ALA A 76 8.44 7.40 28.96
C ALA A 76 6.92 7.23 29.18
N ALA A 77 6.49 7.14 30.43
CA ALA A 77 5.07 7.05 30.79
C ALA A 77 4.28 8.30 30.33
N VAL A 78 4.83 9.51 30.54
CA VAL A 78 4.21 10.76 30.08
C VAL A 78 4.05 10.79 28.56
N LYS A 79 5.08 10.37 27.81
CA LYS A 79 5.02 10.30 26.33
C LYS A 79 3.93 9.35 25.83
N ILE A 80 3.87 8.14 26.39
CA ILE A 80 2.88 7.14 26.00
C ILE A 80 1.46 7.63 26.35
N ALA A 81 1.26 8.21 27.54
CA ALA A 81 -0.02 8.78 27.96
C ALA A 81 -0.45 9.96 27.08
N ALA A 82 0.49 10.83 26.67
CA ALA A 82 0.20 11.92 25.74
C ALA A 82 -0.26 11.41 24.37
N ALA A 83 0.42 10.39 23.83
CA ALA A 83 0.05 9.79 22.56
C ALA A 83 -1.30 9.04 22.63
N GLN A 84 -1.59 8.36 23.75
CA GLN A 84 -2.90 7.75 24.01
C GLN A 84 -4.02 8.80 24.05
N ARG A 85 -3.82 9.91 24.76
CA ARG A 85 -4.79 11.03 24.82
C ARG A 85 -5.03 11.65 23.45
N LEU A 86 -3.97 11.91 22.68
CA LEU A 86 -4.08 12.43 21.32
C LEU A 86 -4.90 11.47 20.44
N GLN A 87 -4.63 10.17 20.52
CA GLN A 87 -5.40 9.18 19.76
C GLN A 87 -6.87 9.14 20.19
N GLN A 88 -7.15 9.26 21.50
CA GLN A 88 -8.50 9.35 22.01
C GLN A 88 -9.21 10.62 21.55
N GLU A 89 -8.52 11.77 21.52
CA GLU A 89 -9.06 13.03 21.02
C GLU A 89 -9.36 12.96 19.52
N LEU A 90 -8.44 12.41 18.72
CA LEU A 90 -8.68 12.19 17.30
C LEU A 90 -9.89 11.28 17.08
N ARG A 91 -10.01 10.21 17.87
CA ARG A 91 -11.16 9.30 17.83
C ARG A 91 -12.45 10.00 18.26
N SER A 92 -12.43 10.80 19.32
CA SER A 92 -13.62 11.48 19.84
C SER A 92 -14.09 12.53 18.85
N ARG A 93 -13.19 13.36 18.30
CA ARG A 93 -13.52 14.32 17.22
C ARG A 93 -14.14 13.63 16.03
N THR A 94 -13.51 12.56 15.54
CA THR A 94 -14.12 11.78 14.45
C THR A 94 -15.47 11.19 14.85
N SER A 95 -15.65 10.73 16.10
CA SER A 95 -16.90 10.09 16.54
C SER A 95 -18.04 11.10 16.74
N SER A 96 -17.76 12.28 17.31
CA SER A 96 -18.74 13.34 17.56
C SER A 96 -19.11 14.10 16.29
N GLU A 97 -18.24 14.14 15.28
CA GLU A 97 -18.53 14.72 13.96
C GLU A 97 -19.03 13.66 12.95
N SER A 98 -18.96 12.36 13.27
CA SER A 98 -19.34 11.27 12.35
C SER A 98 -20.84 10.97 12.25
N GLN A 99 -21.62 12.00 11.96
CA GLN A 99 -22.67 11.82 10.98
C GLN A 99 -22.41 12.81 9.86
N LEU A 100 -21.38 12.52 9.05
CA LEU A 100 -21.35 13.08 7.70
C LEU A 100 -22.73 12.81 7.10
N SER A 101 -23.34 13.87 6.60
CA SER A 101 -24.58 13.72 5.85
C SER A 101 -24.35 12.73 4.70
N SER A 102 -25.41 12.05 4.29
CA SER A 102 -25.34 11.15 3.13
C SER A 102 -24.76 11.85 1.89
N GLN A 103 -25.02 13.16 1.75
CA GLN A 103 -24.47 14.01 0.70
C GLN A 103 -22.96 14.21 0.82
N GLU A 104 -22.45 14.64 1.98
CA GLU A 104 -21.01 14.82 2.20
C GLU A 104 -20.23 13.52 2.02
N ALA A 105 -20.77 12.40 2.53
CA ALA A 105 -20.19 11.08 2.33
C ALA A 105 -20.13 10.71 0.84
N GLN A 106 -21.13 11.11 0.04
CA GLN A 106 -21.15 10.89 -1.40
C GLN A 106 -20.17 11.79 -2.16
N GLU A 107 -19.98 13.04 -1.72
CA GLU A 107 -19.01 13.99 -2.28
C GLU A 107 -17.57 13.54 -2.01
N LEU A 108 -17.23 13.23 -0.76
CA LEU A 108 -15.96 12.60 -0.40
C LEU A 108 -15.75 11.32 -1.19
N LYS A 109 -16.83 10.57 -1.42
CA LYS A 109 -16.76 9.35 -2.21
C LYS A 109 -16.30 9.60 -3.65
N ARG A 110 -16.76 10.68 -4.28
CA ARG A 110 -16.31 11.11 -5.63
C ARG A 110 -14.85 11.56 -5.64
N LEU A 111 -14.35 12.11 -4.54
CA LEU A 111 -12.94 12.51 -4.38
C LEU A 111 -11.99 11.33 -4.05
N GLY A 112 -12.49 10.10 -4.06
CA GLY A 112 -11.68 8.93 -3.70
C GLY A 112 -11.37 8.86 -2.21
N ILE A 113 -12.22 9.44 -1.35
CA ILE A 113 -12.12 9.38 0.11
C ILE A 113 -13.26 8.50 0.66
N ARG A 114 -12.98 7.69 1.69
CA ARG A 114 -13.98 6.85 2.38
C ARG A 114 -13.73 6.85 3.88
N GLN A 115 -14.79 6.67 4.66
CA GLN A 115 -14.67 6.39 6.08
C GLN A 115 -14.39 4.90 6.32
N CYS A 116 -13.49 4.60 7.25
CA CYS A 116 -13.37 3.27 7.83
C CYS A 116 -14.68 2.90 8.55
N PRO A 117 -15.28 1.72 8.30
CA PRO A 117 -16.56 1.35 8.91
C PRO A 117 -16.49 1.12 10.42
N ARG A 118 -15.27 0.97 10.98
CA ARG A 118 -15.07 0.73 12.42
C ARG A 118 -14.68 1.97 13.21
N CYS A 119 -13.74 2.76 12.70
CA CYS A 119 -13.19 3.91 13.43
C CYS A 119 -13.46 5.25 12.75
N HIS A 120 -14.21 5.26 11.63
CA HIS A 120 -14.65 6.45 10.89
C HIS A 120 -13.55 7.39 10.36
N VAL A 121 -12.28 7.03 10.52
CA VAL A 121 -11.17 7.79 9.93
C VAL A 121 -11.32 7.86 8.42
N LEU A 122 -11.09 9.04 7.86
CA LEU A 122 -11.11 9.27 6.43
C LEU A 122 -9.84 8.69 5.80
N ILE A 123 -10.03 7.84 4.79
CA ILE A 123 -8.98 7.15 4.04
C ILE A 123 -9.11 7.61 2.60
N GLN A 124 -8.05 8.22 2.09
CA GLN A 124 -7.94 8.58 0.67
C GLN A 124 -7.24 7.47 -0.09
N LYS A 125 -7.82 7.05 -1.21
CA LYS A 125 -7.15 6.20 -2.19
C LYS A 125 -6.40 7.12 -3.16
N GLN A 126 -5.15 6.80 -3.47
CA GLN A 126 -4.39 7.50 -4.50
C GLN A 126 -5.21 7.52 -5.81
N ALA A 127 -5.20 8.66 -6.50
CA ALA A 127 -5.98 8.85 -7.71
C ALA A 127 -5.64 7.78 -8.76
N ASP A 128 -6.60 7.48 -9.63
CA ASP A 128 -6.47 6.47 -10.66
C ASP A 128 -5.28 6.77 -11.58
N GLY A 129 -4.17 6.05 -11.35
CA GLY A 129 -3.02 6.00 -12.26
C GLY A 129 -3.06 4.74 -13.12
N LEU A 130 -1.94 4.44 -13.79
CA LEU A 130 -1.72 3.22 -14.60
C LEU A 130 -2.02 1.90 -13.86
N LEU A 131 -2.08 1.96 -12.52
CA LEU A 131 -2.45 0.87 -11.64
C LEU A 131 -3.59 1.34 -10.74
N THR A 132 -4.83 1.06 -11.13
CA THR A 132 -6.00 1.26 -10.27
C THR A 132 -5.80 0.42 -9.01
N GLY A 133 -5.59 1.07 -7.86
CA GLY A 133 -5.27 0.38 -6.61
C GLY A 133 -6.35 -0.63 -6.20
N CYS A 134 -5.99 -1.59 -5.34
CA CYS A 134 -6.95 -2.58 -4.82
C CYS A 134 -8.03 -1.89 -3.97
N ASP A 135 -9.29 -2.33 -4.09
CA ASP A 135 -10.38 -1.86 -3.22
C ASP A 135 -10.48 -2.66 -1.91
N LYS A 136 -9.70 -3.73 -1.71
CA LYS A 136 -9.62 -4.44 -0.42
C LYS A 136 -8.63 -3.72 0.48
N MET A 137 -9.15 -2.84 1.33
CA MET A 137 -8.37 -1.95 2.18
C MET A 137 -8.36 -2.45 3.62
N THR A 138 -7.26 -2.17 4.32
CA THR A 138 -7.10 -2.43 5.75
C THR A 138 -6.75 -1.13 6.44
N CYS A 139 -7.60 -0.72 7.39
CA CYS A 139 -7.37 0.48 8.17
C CYS A 139 -6.30 0.22 9.24
N ARG A 140 -5.59 1.27 9.68
CA ARG A 140 -4.68 1.20 10.85
C ARG A 140 -5.35 0.74 12.15
N CYS A 141 -6.69 0.82 12.27
CA CYS A 141 -7.43 0.27 13.41
C CYS A 141 -7.66 -1.26 13.32
N GLY A 142 -7.24 -1.91 12.22
CA GLY A 142 -7.40 -3.34 11.98
C GLY A 142 -8.69 -3.72 11.24
N SER A 143 -9.59 -2.78 10.96
CA SER A 143 -10.77 -3.08 10.14
C SER A 143 -10.36 -3.30 8.68
N MET A 144 -10.81 -4.42 8.12
CA MET A 144 -10.65 -4.78 6.72
C MET A 144 -11.97 -4.53 6.00
N PHE A 145 -12.00 -3.74 4.93
CA PHE A 145 -13.24 -3.36 4.26
C PHE A 145 -13.05 -3.06 2.77
N CYS A 146 -14.13 -3.18 2.00
CA CYS A 146 -14.11 -2.82 0.59
C CYS A 146 -14.25 -1.30 0.41
N PHE A 147 -13.29 -0.65 -0.23
CA PHE A 147 -13.29 0.78 -0.51
C PHE A 147 -14.44 1.21 -1.43
N SER A 148 -14.85 0.35 -2.35
CA SER A 148 -15.93 0.63 -3.31
C SER A 148 -17.30 0.72 -2.63
N CYS A 149 -17.62 -0.25 -1.77
CA CYS A 149 -18.95 -0.38 -1.15
C CYS A 149 -19.00 -0.13 0.37
N GLY A 150 -17.86 0.03 1.03
CA GLY A 150 -17.77 0.25 2.49
C GLY A 150 -17.98 -1.01 3.34
N LEU A 151 -18.28 -2.17 2.73
CA LEU A 151 -18.63 -3.37 3.49
C LEU A 151 -17.39 -3.96 4.19
N GLU A 152 -17.50 -4.12 5.51
CA GLU A 152 -16.46 -4.72 6.36
C GLU A 152 -16.34 -6.24 6.10
N ALA A 153 -15.12 -6.76 6.12
CA ALA A 153 -14.82 -8.18 5.99
C ALA A 153 -15.24 -8.96 7.25
N ARG A 154 -15.46 -10.26 7.11
CA ARG A 154 -15.63 -11.16 8.27
C ARG A 154 -14.29 -11.38 8.99
N PRO A 155 -14.31 -11.88 10.24
CA PRO A 155 -13.11 -12.40 10.89
C PRO A 155 -12.29 -13.31 9.95
N GLY A 156 -10.97 -13.18 9.98
CA GLY A 156 -10.07 -13.89 9.05
C GLY A 156 -9.93 -13.24 7.67
N GLY A 157 -10.43 -12.01 7.46
CA GLY A 157 -10.23 -11.27 6.21
C GLY A 157 -11.08 -11.77 5.03
N VAL A 158 -12.20 -12.46 5.32
CA VAL A 158 -13.09 -12.96 4.26
C VAL A 158 -13.97 -11.82 3.74
N ALA A 159 -13.77 -11.43 2.48
CA ALA A 159 -14.55 -10.39 1.83
C ALA A 159 -16.05 -10.76 1.77
N ARG A 160 -16.94 -9.82 2.12
CA ARG A 160 -18.40 -10.02 2.06
C ARG A 160 -19.04 -9.49 0.78
N CYS A 161 -18.33 -8.67 0.01
CA CYS A 161 -18.83 -8.07 -1.21
C CYS A 161 -18.26 -8.75 -2.46
N ARG A 162 -18.92 -8.54 -3.60
CA ARG A 162 -18.44 -8.98 -4.93
C ARG A 162 -17.75 -7.88 -5.75
N CYS A 163 -17.51 -6.70 -5.16
CA CYS A 163 -16.92 -5.55 -5.86
C CYS A 163 -15.50 -5.80 -6.38
N VAL A 164 -14.78 -6.72 -5.74
CA VAL A 164 -13.40 -7.06 -6.08
C VAL A 164 -13.33 -8.56 -6.34
N GLY A 165 -12.67 -8.96 -7.42
CA GLY A 165 -12.48 -10.37 -7.76
C GLY A 165 -11.85 -11.18 -6.61
N ALA A 166 -12.03 -12.50 -6.67
CA ALA A 166 -11.51 -13.44 -5.67
C ALA A 166 -9.97 -13.45 -5.59
N HIS A 167 -9.28 -12.90 -6.59
CA HIS A 167 -7.83 -12.98 -6.76
C HIS A 167 -7.00 -12.03 -5.88
N HIS A 168 -7.63 -11.23 -5.01
CA HIS A 168 -6.91 -10.31 -4.12
C HIS A 168 -7.29 -10.58 -2.66
N GLY A 169 -6.30 -10.68 -1.78
CA GLY A 169 -6.52 -10.66 -0.33
C GLY A 169 -6.62 -9.24 0.21
N TYR A 170 -7.00 -9.10 1.48
CA TYR A 170 -6.73 -7.88 2.23
C TYR A 170 -5.24 -7.84 2.61
N ILE A 171 -4.68 -6.64 2.66
CA ILE A 171 -3.33 -6.45 3.24
C ILE A 171 -3.45 -6.71 4.75
N PRO A 172 -2.60 -7.53 5.38
CA PRO A 172 -2.70 -7.81 6.79
C PRO A 172 -2.48 -6.52 7.59
N HIS A 173 -3.10 -6.46 8.76
CA HIS A 173 -3.04 -5.28 9.62
C HIS A 173 -1.61 -4.95 10.05
N SER A 174 -0.79 -5.96 10.34
CA SER A 174 0.63 -5.82 10.68
C SER A 174 1.41 -5.06 9.60
N ALA A 175 1.20 -5.40 8.32
CA ALA A 175 1.82 -4.69 7.20
C ALA A 175 1.41 -3.22 7.13
N VAL A 176 0.14 -2.89 7.42
CA VAL A 176 -0.34 -1.51 7.43
C VAL A 176 0.29 -0.71 8.58
N LEU A 177 0.48 -1.34 9.75
CA LEU A 177 1.12 -0.72 10.90
C LEU A 177 2.62 -0.46 10.66
N ASP A 178 3.29 -1.38 9.97
CA ASP A 178 4.70 -1.24 9.57
C ASP A 178 4.87 -0.44 8.27
N ASN A 179 3.89 0.39 7.90
CA ASN A 179 3.94 1.22 6.68
C ASN A 179 4.34 0.46 5.39
N TYR A 180 3.95 -0.82 5.32
CA TYR A 180 4.25 -1.74 4.23
C TYR A 180 5.75 -2.09 4.07
N ASN A 181 6.62 -1.79 5.03
CA ASN A 181 8.06 -2.08 4.94
C ASN A 181 8.34 -3.59 4.79
N SER A 182 7.66 -4.41 5.60
CA SER A 182 7.74 -5.87 5.55
C SER A 182 6.85 -6.53 4.50
N TRP A 183 5.97 -5.76 3.84
CA TRP A 183 5.00 -6.31 2.89
C TRP A 183 5.57 -6.37 1.49
N ALA A 184 6.22 -7.48 1.18
CA ALA A 184 6.61 -7.81 -0.19
C ALA A 184 5.38 -8.15 -1.09
N GLY A 185 4.19 -8.25 -0.49
CA GLY A 185 2.97 -8.67 -1.15
C GLY A 185 2.98 -10.12 -1.61
N PRO A 186 1.81 -10.70 -1.96
CA PRO A 186 1.76 -12.00 -2.63
C PRO A 186 2.47 -11.97 -4.00
N ALA A 187 2.81 -10.78 -4.51
CA ALA A 187 3.55 -10.62 -5.74
C ALA A 187 5.07 -10.82 -5.59
N ALA A 188 5.72 -10.58 -4.44
CA ALA A 188 7.16 -10.81 -4.34
C ALA A 188 7.56 -12.28 -4.26
N VAL A 189 6.65 -13.17 -3.87
CA VAL A 189 6.92 -14.62 -3.90
C VAL A 189 6.74 -15.23 -5.30
N ASP A 190 6.16 -14.50 -6.25
CA ASP A 190 5.89 -14.98 -7.62
C ASP A 190 6.06 -13.89 -8.71
N MET A 191 6.95 -12.92 -8.47
CA MET A 191 7.47 -11.99 -9.47
C MET A 191 8.99 -12.10 -9.58
N ASP A 192 9.53 -13.29 -9.32
CA ASP A 192 10.77 -13.68 -9.96
C ASP A 192 10.49 -13.71 -11.47
N LEU A 193 10.75 -12.59 -12.17
CA LEU A 193 10.57 -12.48 -13.61
C LEU A 193 11.36 -13.56 -14.37
N VAL A 194 12.31 -14.22 -13.70
CA VAL A 194 13.10 -15.35 -14.19
C VAL A 194 12.33 -16.68 -14.11
N LYS A 195 11.35 -16.82 -13.21
CA LYS A 195 10.44 -17.98 -13.07
C LYS A 195 9.10 -17.78 -13.80
N ARG A 196 9.06 -17.05 -14.91
CA ARG A 196 7.87 -17.02 -15.78
C ARG A 196 7.47 -18.45 -16.16
N PRO A 197 6.16 -18.78 -16.22
CA PRO A 197 5.71 -20.00 -16.85
C PRO A 197 6.23 -20.02 -18.28
N ARG A 198 7.15 -20.94 -18.57
CA ARG A 198 7.63 -21.20 -19.94
C ARG A 198 6.47 -21.82 -20.70
N GLY A 199 5.83 -21.02 -21.56
CA GLY A 199 4.68 -21.46 -22.33
C GLY A 199 4.24 -20.43 -23.35
N ALA A 200 3.58 -20.90 -24.39
CA ALA A 200 2.99 -20.01 -25.40
C ALA A 200 1.94 -19.09 -24.72
N PRO A 201 1.85 -17.81 -25.13
CA PRO A 201 0.78 -16.92 -24.67
C PRO A 201 -0.58 -17.53 -25.02
N SER A 202 -1.58 -17.32 -24.15
CA SER A 202 -2.93 -17.82 -24.43
C SER A 202 -3.50 -17.21 -25.70
N LYS A 203 -4.37 -17.93 -26.42
CA LYS A 203 -5.02 -17.44 -27.66
C LYS A 203 -5.70 -16.08 -27.45
N GLY A 204 -6.36 -15.88 -26.31
CA GLY A 204 -7.00 -14.61 -25.96
C GLY A 204 -6.01 -13.46 -25.76
N ALA A 205 -4.85 -13.73 -25.12
CA ALA A 205 -3.80 -12.72 -24.99
C ALA A 205 -3.21 -12.34 -26.35
N VAL A 206 -2.95 -13.31 -27.23
CA VAL A 206 -2.50 -13.08 -28.62
C VAL A 206 -3.49 -12.23 -29.41
N GLN A 207 -4.77 -12.57 -29.36
CA GLN A 207 -5.81 -11.84 -30.10
C GLN A 207 -5.99 -10.40 -29.60
N ARG A 208 -5.79 -10.15 -28.30
CA ARG A 208 -5.78 -8.80 -27.76
C ARG A 208 -4.57 -7.99 -28.26
N LEU A 209 -3.36 -8.55 -28.19
CA LEU A 209 -2.16 -7.86 -28.67
C LEU A 209 -2.25 -7.52 -30.17
N ARG A 210 -2.85 -8.40 -30.98
CA ARG A 210 -3.13 -8.10 -32.39
C ARG A 210 -4.06 -6.90 -32.57
N ARG A 211 -5.13 -6.81 -31.76
CA ARG A 211 -6.04 -5.65 -31.79
C ARG A 211 -5.34 -4.36 -31.36
N GLU A 212 -4.53 -4.40 -30.31
CA GLU A 212 -3.74 -3.25 -29.87
C GLU A 212 -2.73 -2.79 -30.95
N LEU A 213 -2.07 -3.74 -31.61
CA LEU A 213 -1.16 -3.44 -32.73
C LEU A 213 -1.92 -2.83 -33.91
N GLU A 214 -3.09 -3.36 -34.25
CA GLU A 214 -3.94 -2.82 -35.32
C GLU A 214 -4.35 -1.37 -35.02
N VAL A 215 -4.75 -1.06 -33.78
CA VAL A 215 -5.09 0.31 -33.35
C VAL A 215 -3.91 1.25 -33.52
N MET A 216 -2.74 0.90 -32.98
CA MET A 216 -1.54 1.75 -33.10
C MET A 216 -0.99 1.84 -34.53
N THR A 217 -1.30 0.88 -35.40
CA THR A 217 -0.92 0.95 -36.82
C THR A 217 -1.85 1.88 -37.60
N LYS A 218 -3.16 1.87 -37.27
CA LYS A 218 -4.17 2.72 -37.90
C LYS A 218 -4.07 4.18 -37.45
N ASP A 219 -3.80 4.40 -36.17
CA ASP A 219 -3.68 5.72 -35.56
C ASP A 219 -2.45 5.78 -34.64
N PRO A 220 -1.24 5.91 -35.22
CA PRO A 220 -0.02 5.92 -34.45
C PRO A 220 0.07 7.20 -33.60
N PRO A 221 0.42 7.09 -32.30
CA PRO A 221 0.75 8.26 -31.50
C PRO A 221 1.85 9.08 -32.18
N PRO A 222 1.79 10.43 -32.12
CA PRO A 222 2.78 11.27 -32.78
C PRO A 222 4.18 10.92 -32.28
N PHE A 223 5.13 10.84 -33.22
CA PHE A 223 6.54 10.52 -32.99
C PHE A 223 6.84 9.13 -32.43
N ILE A 224 5.86 8.23 -32.38
CA ILE A 224 6.07 6.83 -31.97
C ILE A 224 5.74 5.93 -33.15
N ARG A 225 6.74 5.17 -33.61
CA ARG A 225 6.52 4.05 -34.53
C ARG A 225 6.61 2.75 -33.77
N VAL A 226 5.67 1.85 -34.05
CA VAL A 226 5.69 0.51 -33.49
C VAL A 226 5.80 -0.51 -34.61
N SER A 227 6.71 -1.47 -34.45
CA SER A 227 6.77 -2.64 -35.31
C SER A 227 6.78 -3.92 -34.47
N CYS A 228 6.15 -4.96 -35.01
CA CYS A 228 6.05 -6.26 -34.37
C CYS A 228 6.17 -7.34 -35.44
N PRO A 229 7.09 -8.33 -35.29
CA PRO A 229 7.16 -9.44 -36.22
C PRO A 229 5.97 -10.38 -36.05
N ASP A 230 5.35 -10.80 -37.15
CA ASP A 230 4.16 -11.68 -37.16
C ASP A 230 4.37 -13.01 -36.41
N SER A 231 5.61 -13.50 -36.41
CA SER A 231 6.00 -14.73 -35.72
C SER A 231 6.11 -14.57 -34.20
N ALA A 232 6.12 -13.34 -33.67
CA ALA A 232 6.34 -13.07 -32.26
C ALA A 232 5.58 -11.82 -31.78
N ILE A 233 4.24 -11.90 -31.74
CA ILE A 233 3.34 -10.83 -31.23
C ILE A 233 3.64 -10.38 -29.80
N SER A 234 4.49 -11.08 -29.05
CA SER A 234 4.94 -10.66 -27.71
C SER A 234 6.21 -9.80 -27.72
N LYS A 235 6.84 -9.57 -28.88
CA LYS A 235 8.05 -8.75 -29.05
C LYS A 235 7.73 -7.49 -29.84
N TRP A 236 7.77 -6.34 -29.18
CA TRP A 236 7.40 -5.06 -29.78
C TRP A 236 8.63 -4.17 -29.83
N HIS A 237 8.85 -3.54 -30.98
CA HIS A 237 9.90 -2.56 -31.19
C HIS A 237 9.25 -1.20 -31.29
N PHE A 238 9.71 -0.28 -30.45
CA PHE A 238 9.25 1.11 -30.45
C PHE A 238 10.41 1.99 -30.89
N VAL A 239 10.13 2.86 -31.85
CA VAL A 239 11.01 3.94 -32.25
C VAL A 239 10.33 5.23 -31.83
N ILE A 240 10.96 5.96 -30.91
CA ILE A 240 10.47 7.27 -30.47
C ILE A 240 11.38 8.31 -31.12
N GLU A 241 10.81 9.06 -32.05
CA GLU A 241 11.44 10.19 -32.72
C GLU A 241 11.38 11.40 -31.77
N GLY A 242 12.50 12.04 -31.46
CA GLY A 242 12.49 13.21 -30.60
C GLY A 242 11.77 14.39 -31.27
N VAL A 243 10.85 15.04 -30.55
CA VAL A 243 10.30 16.33 -30.99
C VAL A 243 11.43 17.35 -30.93
N SER A 244 11.77 17.99 -32.05
CA SER A 244 12.81 19.02 -32.11
C SER A 244 12.29 20.32 -31.49
N ILE A 245 12.32 20.42 -30.14
CA ILE A 245 11.78 21.60 -29.43
C ILE A 245 12.77 22.77 -29.46
N ARG A 246 14.08 22.53 -29.67
CA ARG A 246 15.13 23.53 -29.96
C ARG A 246 16.22 22.89 -30.82
N ALA A 247 17.09 23.69 -31.43
CA ALA A 247 18.10 23.34 -32.45
C ALA A 247 19.18 22.31 -32.04
N THR A 248 18.79 21.20 -31.42
CA THR A 248 19.58 19.99 -31.24
C THR A 248 18.97 18.89 -32.11
N ILE A 249 19.79 18.44 -33.05
CA ILE A 249 19.45 17.61 -34.20
C ILE A 249 19.00 16.20 -33.76
N GLY A 250 17.80 15.80 -34.17
CA GLY A 250 17.47 14.46 -34.69
C GLY A 250 17.86 13.22 -33.87
N ALA A 251 17.67 13.21 -32.55
CA ALA A 251 17.89 11.99 -31.76
C ALA A 251 16.75 10.97 -31.99
N VAL A 252 17.11 9.78 -32.48
CA VAL A 252 16.22 8.61 -32.60
C VAL A 252 16.55 7.65 -31.46
N SER A 253 15.55 7.25 -30.68
CA SER A 253 15.72 6.26 -29.62
C SER A 253 15.02 4.95 -29.97
N HIS A 254 15.75 3.85 -29.83
CA HIS A 254 15.23 2.50 -30.04
C HIS A 254 14.98 1.82 -28.70
N SER A 255 13.79 1.26 -28.52
CA SER A 255 13.50 0.44 -27.34
C SER A 255 12.79 -0.86 -27.76
N GLN A 256 13.10 -1.94 -27.05
CA GLN A 256 12.47 -3.24 -27.25
C GLN A 256 11.70 -3.62 -25.99
N ARG A 257 10.42 -3.98 -26.14
CA ARG A 257 9.58 -4.43 -25.04
C ARG A 257 9.11 -5.86 -25.29
N GLN A 258 9.34 -6.73 -24.32
CA GLN A 258 8.75 -8.07 -24.31
C GLN A 258 7.49 -8.08 -23.46
N ILE A 259 6.34 -8.24 -24.10
CA ILE A 259 5.04 -8.22 -23.43
C ILE A 259 4.79 -9.59 -22.77
N PRO A 260 4.57 -9.65 -21.44
CA PRO A 260 4.24 -10.90 -20.75
C PRO A 260 2.96 -11.53 -21.30
N GLY A 261 2.89 -12.87 -21.31
CA GLY A 261 1.70 -13.62 -21.71
C GLY A 261 0.44 -13.34 -20.88
N ARG A 262 0.57 -12.67 -19.72
CA ARG A 262 -0.51 -12.11 -18.91
C ARG A 262 -0.45 -10.57 -18.93
N HIS A 263 -0.75 -9.97 -20.07
CA HIS A 263 -0.95 -8.52 -20.16
C HIS A 263 -2.42 -8.19 -19.82
N LEU A 264 -2.64 -7.22 -18.95
CA LEU A 264 -3.97 -6.67 -18.60
C LEU A 264 -4.26 -5.47 -19.52
N ALA A 265 -5.54 -5.27 -19.84
CA ALA A 265 -6.00 -4.31 -20.86
C ALA A 265 -5.57 -2.87 -20.59
N LEU A 266 -5.17 -2.14 -21.64
CA LEU A 266 -5.12 -0.68 -21.62
C LEU A 266 -6.56 -0.11 -21.80
N PRO A 267 -6.94 0.97 -21.11
CA PRO A 267 -8.22 1.65 -21.36
C PRO A 267 -8.20 2.38 -22.70
N ASN A 268 -9.36 2.41 -23.37
CA ASN A 268 -9.61 3.19 -24.58
C ASN A 268 -9.32 4.68 -24.34
N ALA A 269 -8.34 5.22 -25.06
CA ALA A 269 -8.15 6.67 -25.20
C ALA A 269 -9.16 7.21 -26.23
N ALA A 270 -10.43 7.31 -25.84
CA ALA A 270 -11.45 8.01 -26.62
C ALA A 270 -12.26 8.89 -25.65
N GLY A 271 -11.74 10.08 -25.39
CA GLY A 271 -12.36 11.02 -24.45
C GLY A 271 -11.54 12.30 -24.24
N LEU A 272 -11.07 12.94 -25.32
CA LEU A 272 -10.65 14.33 -25.25
C LEU A 272 -11.80 15.20 -25.78
N PRO A 273 -12.31 16.17 -24.99
CA PRO A 273 -13.29 17.13 -25.49
C PRO A 273 -12.60 18.11 -26.43
N SER A 274 -13.15 18.24 -27.64
CA SER A 274 -12.85 19.31 -28.58
C SER A 274 -13.22 20.68 -27.96
N ARG A 275 -12.24 21.37 -27.38
CA ARG A 275 -12.37 22.79 -27.03
C ARG A 275 -12.09 23.63 -28.27
N GLY A 276 -13.13 24.29 -28.76
CA GLY A 276 -13.04 25.29 -29.81
C GLY A 276 -12.18 26.47 -29.38
N LEU A 277 -11.35 26.91 -30.33
CA LEU A 277 -10.71 28.21 -30.33
C LEU A 277 -11.77 29.32 -30.41
N ALA A 278 -11.76 30.23 -29.45
CA ALA A 278 -12.23 31.60 -29.62
C ALA A 278 -11.31 32.51 -28.82
N ALA A 279 -10.30 33.06 -29.50
CA ALA A 279 -9.53 34.18 -29.02
C ALA A 279 -10.22 35.46 -29.53
N ALA A 280 -10.67 36.31 -28.60
CA ALA A 280 -10.93 37.71 -28.84
C ALA A 280 -10.17 38.48 -27.76
N VAL A 281 -9.03 39.05 -28.16
CA VAL A 281 -8.33 40.08 -27.40
C VAL A 281 -8.73 41.38 -28.04
N ASP A 282 -9.48 42.20 -27.32
CA ASP A 282 -9.78 43.57 -27.71
C ASP A 282 -9.01 44.51 -26.78
N TYR A 283 -8.22 45.39 -27.38
CA TYR A 283 -7.41 46.41 -26.72
C TYR A 283 -8.26 47.66 -26.49
N ARG A 284 -8.45 48.07 -25.23
CA ARG A 284 -8.55 49.48 -24.79
C ARG A 284 -8.04 49.62 -23.38
#